data_AF-A0A2Z2KLW3-F1
#
_entry.id   AF-A0A2Z2KLW3-F1
#
_cell.length_a   1.000
_cell.length_b   1.000
_cell.length_c   1.000
_cell.angle_alpha   90.00
_cell.angle_beta   90.00
_cell.angle_gamma   90.00
#
_symmetry.space_group_name_H-M   'P 1'
#
loop_
_entity.id
_entity.type
_entity.pdbx_description
1 polymer ?
#
loop_
_entity_poly.entity_id
_entity_poly.type
_entity_poly.pdbx_seq_one_letter_code
_entity_poly.pdbx_strand_id
1 'polypeptide(L)'
;MNNKKVAIYPFDIESAPLVRYKEYLRSYDLMGVFSPRGWGINKDISMVDGGEKGLTIETDLINSVINYDTLIINQPCRTLDFNKNVLPLIISKIQEKKEIILNWYENESFIKELCERLSVPCSVMSYDRNLFVNHNKLMDITVPIVFVCGFTEMANKFFTQLTLREYFTKEGYNISQIGTKKYSELFGFKSFPAFMFESISDSEKIILFNNYVKQIEIEERPDLIIIGIPGSVIPFNNRYNYHFGSFANIISHSIEADAIIANILYGDYNQKIFDLKRNIMKYKYGWNVDCFSMSNFYVDLTSTLPDGELQFSKVGSELLDGKIESTLKSVNNINIFNSLNDTHKFTMCKMIEDKLLSYGTTRIM
;
A
#
# COMPACT_ATOMS: atom_id res chain seq x y z
N MET A 1 17.56 5.73 -21.12
CA MET A 1 16.20 5.95 -21.67
C MET A 1 15.61 7.14 -20.93
N ASN A 2 14.98 8.09 -21.62
CA ASN A 2 14.29 9.19 -20.94
C ASN A 2 13.02 8.65 -20.28
N ASN A 3 12.78 9.01 -19.02
CA ASN A 3 11.54 8.74 -18.33
C ASN A 3 10.37 9.43 -19.05
N LYS A 4 9.19 8.81 -19.06
CA LYS A 4 7.96 9.39 -19.60
C LYS A 4 7.37 10.38 -18.61
N LYS A 5 6.87 11.52 -19.10
CA LYS A 5 6.20 12.51 -18.26
C LYS A 5 4.79 12.03 -17.92
N VAL A 6 4.46 11.93 -16.63
CA VAL A 6 3.19 11.37 -16.17
C VAL A 6 2.37 12.36 -15.33
N ALA A 7 1.05 12.29 -15.48
CA ALA A 7 0.08 12.94 -14.62
C ALA A 7 -0.83 11.90 -13.95
N ILE A 8 -1.40 12.22 -12.78
CA ILE A 8 -2.31 11.32 -12.03
C ILE A 8 -3.69 11.97 -11.87
N TYR A 9 -4.76 11.20 -12.16
CA TYR A 9 -6.14 11.59 -11.93
C TYR A 9 -7.03 10.37 -11.59
N PRO A 10 -8.05 10.50 -10.74
CA PRO A 10 -8.16 11.49 -9.69
C PRO A 10 -7.07 11.31 -8.62
N PHE A 11 -6.63 12.41 -8.05
CA PHE A 11 -5.72 12.44 -6.93
C PHE A 11 -6.50 12.52 -5.61
N ASP A 12 -6.30 11.53 -4.76
CA ASP A 12 -6.70 11.51 -3.36
C ASP A 12 -5.67 10.70 -2.54
N ILE A 13 -6.06 10.24 -1.35
CA ILE A 13 -5.18 9.51 -0.45
C ILE A 13 -4.68 8.18 -1.04
N GLU A 14 -5.46 7.53 -1.91
CA GLU A 14 -5.05 6.29 -2.57
C GLU A 14 -3.92 6.54 -3.58
N SER A 15 -3.87 7.74 -4.16
CA SER A 15 -2.82 8.17 -5.08
C SER A 15 -1.60 8.78 -4.38
N ALA A 16 -1.70 9.14 -3.09
CA ALA A 16 -0.64 9.82 -2.35
C ALA A 16 0.73 9.09 -2.38
N PRO A 17 0.82 7.74 -2.27
CA PRO A 17 2.10 7.04 -2.38
C PRO A 17 2.85 7.29 -3.68
N LEU A 18 2.14 7.40 -4.82
CA LEU A 18 2.74 7.68 -6.14
C LEU A 18 3.45 9.03 -6.18
N VAL A 19 3.00 9.99 -5.38
CA VAL A 19 3.59 11.33 -5.31
C VAL A 19 4.72 11.38 -4.30
N ARG A 20 4.53 10.78 -3.12
CA ARG A 20 5.51 10.81 -2.03
C ARG A 20 6.77 10.02 -2.35
N TYR A 21 6.64 8.95 -3.13
CA TYR A 21 7.75 8.12 -3.58
C TYR A 21 7.97 8.24 -5.09
N LYS A 22 7.69 9.41 -5.68
CA LYS A 22 7.80 9.65 -7.12
C LYS A 22 9.18 9.32 -7.70
N GLU A 23 10.25 9.49 -6.91
CA GLU A 23 11.63 9.16 -7.30
C GLU A 23 11.85 7.66 -7.52
N TYR A 24 10.96 6.81 -7.00
CA TYR A 24 11.00 5.35 -7.16
C TYR A 24 10.09 4.85 -8.29
N LEU A 25 9.36 5.74 -8.98
CA LEU A 25 8.55 5.35 -10.14
C LEU A 25 9.48 5.00 -11.31
N ARG A 26 9.49 3.73 -11.70
CA ARG A 26 10.36 3.27 -12.79
C ARG A 26 9.88 3.84 -14.12
N SER A 27 10.76 4.51 -14.85
CA SER A 27 10.50 5.02 -16.20
C SER A 27 9.53 6.20 -16.28
N TYR A 28 9.16 6.83 -15.16
CA TYR A 28 8.19 7.92 -15.14
C TYR A 28 8.67 9.13 -14.31
N ASP A 29 8.47 10.32 -14.86
CA ASP A 29 8.66 11.60 -14.17
C ASP A 29 7.29 12.21 -13.87
N LEU A 30 6.93 12.31 -12.59
CA LEU A 30 5.64 12.87 -12.17
C LEU A 30 5.61 14.39 -12.37
N MET A 31 4.75 14.84 -13.28
CA MET A 31 4.61 16.26 -13.66
C MET A 31 3.49 16.97 -12.92
N GLY A 32 2.40 16.27 -12.57
CA GLY A 32 1.22 16.90 -11.99
C GLY A 32 0.21 15.92 -11.44
N VAL A 33 -0.62 16.40 -10.53
CA VAL A 33 -1.71 15.64 -9.91
C VAL A 33 -3.00 16.44 -9.97
N PHE A 34 -4.09 15.74 -10.26
CA PHE A 34 -5.36 16.37 -10.59
C PHE A 34 -6.50 15.74 -9.79
N SER A 35 -7.34 16.57 -9.18
CA SER A 35 -8.54 16.10 -8.46
C SER A 35 -9.82 16.63 -9.12
N PRO A 36 -10.94 15.89 -9.07
CA PRO A 36 -12.23 16.36 -9.53
C PRO A 36 -12.64 17.68 -8.85
N ARG A 37 -13.27 18.57 -9.62
CA ARG A 37 -13.94 19.77 -9.07
C ARG A 37 -15.01 19.34 -8.07
N GLY A 38 -15.09 20.03 -6.94
CA GLY A 38 -16.06 19.75 -5.88
C GLY A 38 -15.53 18.90 -4.72
N TRP A 39 -14.34 18.31 -4.83
CA TRP A 39 -13.73 17.57 -3.71
C TRP A 39 -13.11 18.45 -2.62
N GLY A 40 -13.00 19.76 -2.87
CA GLY A 40 -12.34 20.71 -1.97
C GLY A 40 -10.82 20.51 -1.88
N ILE A 41 -10.24 19.72 -2.78
CA ILE A 41 -8.80 19.42 -2.84
C ILE A 41 -8.21 20.19 -4.03
N ASN A 42 -7.60 21.35 -3.77
CA ASN A 42 -7.07 22.24 -4.82
C ASN A 42 -5.86 23.06 -4.35
N LYS A 43 -5.13 22.54 -3.35
CA LYS A 43 -3.95 23.17 -2.76
C LYS A 43 -2.81 22.16 -2.77
N ASP A 44 -1.97 22.19 -1.76
CA ASP A 44 -0.84 21.28 -1.62
C ASP A 44 -1.28 19.83 -1.29
N ILE A 45 -0.52 18.84 -1.76
CA ILE A 45 -0.72 17.41 -1.46
C ILE A 45 -0.76 17.06 0.04
N SER A 46 -0.12 17.83 0.91
CA SER A 46 -0.24 17.72 2.37
C SER A 46 -1.68 17.88 2.86
N MET A 47 -2.53 18.59 2.12
CA MET A 47 -3.96 18.68 2.40
C MET A 47 -4.67 17.32 2.23
N VAL A 48 -4.08 16.36 1.50
CA VAL A 48 -4.64 15.02 1.33
C VAL A 48 -4.09 14.06 2.40
N ASP A 49 -2.78 13.90 2.51
CA ASP A 49 -2.18 12.88 3.37
C ASP A 49 -1.66 13.37 4.72
N GLY A 50 -1.53 14.69 4.93
CA GLY A 50 -0.99 15.26 6.16
C GLY A 50 0.54 15.17 6.28
N GLY A 51 1.23 14.76 5.22
CA GLY A 51 2.70 14.79 5.14
C GLY A 51 3.24 16.19 4.84
N GLU A 52 4.51 16.25 4.43
CA GLU A 52 5.19 17.51 4.09
C GLU A 52 4.56 18.23 2.89
N LYS A 53 4.89 19.50 2.69
CA LYS A 53 4.46 20.22 1.47
C LYS A 53 5.09 19.62 0.22
N GLY A 54 4.45 19.79 -0.93
CA GLY A 54 4.92 19.21 -2.18
C GLY A 54 4.26 19.83 -3.41
N LEU A 55 3.63 19.00 -4.23
CA LEU A 55 2.96 19.45 -5.45
C LEU A 55 1.66 20.20 -5.12
N THR A 56 1.30 21.15 -5.99
CA THR A 56 -0.04 21.75 -5.99
C THR A 56 -0.97 20.87 -6.82
N ILE A 57 -2.16 20.63 -6.30
CA ILE A 57 -3.21 19.83 -6.92
C ILE A 57 -4.06 20.75 -7.79
N GLU A 58 -4.12 20.43 -9.08
CA GLU A 58 -4.97 21.14 -10.04
C GLU A 58 -6.35 20.48 -10.15
N THR A 59 -7.37 21.27 -10.47
CA THR A 59 -8.75 20.76 -10.64
C THR A 59 -9.26 20.88 -12.07
N ASP A 60 -8.45 21.43 -12.97
CA ASP A 60 -8.76 21.57 -14.39
C ASP A 60 -7.71 20.86 -15.23
N LEU A 61 -7.87 19.54 -15.39
CA LEU A 61 -6.99 18.74 -16.24
C LEU A 61 -7.13 19.12 -17.73
N ILE A 62 -8.28 19.64 -18.16
CA ILE A 62 -8.53 19.92 -19.58
C ILE A 62 -7.71 21.13 -20.02
N ASN A 63 -7.71 22.19 -19.22
CA ASN A 63 -7.02 23.45 -19.53
C ASN A 63 -5.65 23.58 -18.85
N SER A 64 -5.15 22.51 -18.24
CA SER A 64 -3.85 22.53 -17.54
C SER A 64 -2.71 22.83 -18.51
N VAL A 65 -1.76 23.66 -18.04
CA VAL A 65 -0.50 23.93 -18.76
C VAL A 65 0.57 22.88 -18.47
N ILE A 66 0.30 21.92 -17.56
CA ILE A 66 1.23 20.85 -17.22
C ILE A 66 1.41 19.94 -18.45
N ASN A 67 2.65 19.84 -18.92
CA ASN A 67 2.98 18.97 -20.04
C ASN A 67 3.29 17.55 -19.56
N TYR A 68 2.46 16.59 -19.98
CA TYR A 68 2.62 15.16 -19.71
C TYR A 68 2.29 14.33 -20.96
N ASP A 69 2.87 13.13 -21.05
CA ASP A 69 2.67 12.18 -22.15
C ASP A 69 1.72 11.04 -21.75
N THR A 70 1.71 10.71 -20.46
CA THR A 70 0.96 9.59 -19.89
C THR A 70 0.02 10.07 -18.78
N LEU A 71 -1.21 9.56 -18.76
CA LEU A 71 -2.18 9.79 -17.68
C LEU A 71 -2.44 8.49 -16.93
N ILE A 72 -2.10 8.47 -15.64
CA ILE A 72 -2.50 7.41 -14.72
C ILE A 72 -3.91 7.72 -14.22
N ILE A 73 -4.83 6.81 -14.52
CA ILE A 73 -6.18 6.82 -13.97
C ILE A 73 -6.22 5.90 -12.74
N ASN A 74 -6.25 6.46 -11.54
CA ASN A 74 -6.24 5.68 -10.31
C ASN A 74 -7.63 5.64 -9.65
N GLN A 75 -8.11 4.47 -9.26
CA GLN A 75 -9.36 4.36 -8.51
C GLN A 75 -9.24 5.09 -7.16
N PRO A 76 -10.09 6.09 -6.89
CA PRO A 76 -10.06 6.83 -5.63
C PRO A 76 -10.73 6.05 -4.49
N CYS A 77 -10.44 6.43 -3.25
CA CYS A 77 -11.25 5.99 -2.10
C CYS A 77 -12.56 6.77 -1.98
N ARG A 78 -12.63 7.97 -2.57
CA ARG A 78 -13.84 8.82 -2.59
C ARG A 78 -14.78 8.39 -3.70
N THR A 79 -16.09 8.44 -3.42
CA THR A 79 -17.12 8.18 -4.43
C THR A 79 -16.99 9.14 -5.61
N LEU A 80 -16.83 8.57 -6.80
CA LEU A 80 -16.76 9.29 -8.06
C LEU A 80 -17.45 8.46 -9.14
N ASP A 81 -18.49 9.02 -9.75
CA ASP A 81 -19.16 8.35 -10.87
C ASP A 81 -18.20 8.31 -12.07
N PHE A 82 -17.76 7.09 -12.40
CA PHE A 82 -16.81 6.83 -13.47
C PHE A 82 -17.37 7.26 -14.83
N ASN A 83 -18.59 6.84 -15.17
CA ASN A 83 -19.18 7.09 -16.49
C ASN A 83 -19.43 8.58 -16.72
N LYS A 84 -19.82 9.30 -15.67
CA LYS A 84 -20.13 10.73 -15.76
C LYS A 84 -18.89 11.61 -15.71
N ASN A 85 -17.91 11.30 -14.86
CA ASN A 85 -16.83 12.23 -14.53
C ASN A 85 -15.43 11.79 -14.99
N VAL A 86 -15.23 10.50 -15.27
CA VAL A 86 -13.89 9.94 -15.55
C VAL A 86 -13.79 9.49 -17.01
N LEU A 87 -14.76 8.71 -17.49
CA LEU A 87 -14.78 8.20 -18.85
C LEU A 87 -14.72 9.30 -19.93
N PRO A 88 -15.48 10.43 -19.84
CA PRO A 88 -15.38 11.49 -20.85
C PRO A 88 -13.99 12.12 -20.90
N LEU A 89 -13.33 12.24 -19.74
CA LEU A 89 -11.98 12.77 -19.61
C LEU A 89 -10.96 11.80 -20.20
N ILE A 90 -11.08 10.50 -19.94
CA ILE A 90 -10.25 9.47 -20.58
C ILE A 90 -10.39 9.55 -22.11
N ILE A 91 -11.61 9.59 -22.64
CA ILE A 91 -11.87 9.69 -24.08
C ILE A 91 -11.18 10.93 -24.68
N SER A 92 -11.32 12.09 -24.04
CA SER A 92 -10.64 13.32 -24.47
C SER A 92 -9.12 13.14 -24.53
N LYS A 93 -8.51 12.52 -23.51
CA LYS A 93 -7.05 12.34 -23.46
C LYS A 93 -6.53 11.30 -24.44
N ILE A 94 -7.32 10.27 -24.75
CA ILE A 94 -7.01 9.34 -25.85
C ILE A 94 -7.05 10.09 -27.21
N GLN A 95 -8.04 10.97 -27.42
CA GLN A 95 -8.10 11.78 -28.65
C GLN A 95 -6.90 12.72 -28.79
N GLU A 96 -6.39 13.25 -27.68
CA GLU A 96 -5.14 14.02 -27.59
C GLU A 96 -3.85 13.17 -27.70
N LYS A 97 -3.98 11.86 -27.97
CA LYS A 97 -2.86 10.89 -28.07
C LYS A 97 -2.03 10.73 -26.78
N LYS A 98 -2.63 10.98 -25.61
CA LYS A 98 -2.00 10.69 -24.32
C LYS A 98 -2.11 9.20 -24.01
N GLU A 99 -1.01 8.59 -23.60
CA GLU A 99 -0.99 7.20 -23.10
C GLU A 99 -1.83 7.09 -21.83
N ILE A 100 -2.56 5.98 -21.67
CA ILE A 100 -3.42 5.74 -20.51
C ILE A 100 -2.90 4.55 -19.72
N ILE A 101 -2.69 4.75 -18.42
CA ILE A 101 -2.47 3.66 -17.47
C ILE A 101 -3.66 3.59 -16.53
N LEU A 102 -4.48 2.55 -16.68
CA LEU A 102 -5.75 2.43 -15.97
C LEU A 102 -5.60 1.51 -14.75
N ASN A 103 -5.88 2.05 -13.57
CA ASN A 103 -6.09 1.29 -12.33
C ASN A 103 -7.54 1.46 -11.86
N TRP A 104 -8.48 1.13 -12.74
CA TRP A 104 -9.91 1.20 -12.48
C TRP A 104 -10.61 0.13 -13.36
N TYR A 105 -11.49 -0.69 -12.78
CA TYR A 105 -12.10 -1.82 -13.48
C TYR A 105 -13.24 -1.42 -14.43
N GLU A 106 -13.99 -0.37 -14.10
CA GLU A 106 -15.14 0.07 -14.88
C GLU A 106 -14.76 0.42 -16.32
N ASN A 107 -15.47 -0.16 -17.29
CA ASN A 107 -15.26 0.02 -18.74
C ASN A 107 -13.84 -0.30 -19.26
N GLU A 108 -13.07 -1.13 -18.55
CA GLU A 108 -11.72 -1.50 -18.96
C GLU A 108 -11.63 -1.96 -20.44
N SER A 109 -12.50 -2.90 -20.84
CA SER A 109 -12.52 -3.45 -22.20
C SER A 109 -12.81 -2.39 -23.28
N PHE A 110 -13.76 -1.50 -23.01
CA PHE A 110 -14.11 -0.41 -23.92
C PHE A 110 -12.95 0.58 -24.09
N ILE A 111 -12.27 0.92 -22.99
CA ILE A 111 -11.12 1.83 -23.03
C ILE A 111 -9.97 1.21 -23.82
N LYS A 112 -9.68 -0.08 -23.62
CA LYS A 112 -8.68 -0.81 -24.42
C LYS A 112 -9.01 -0.78 -25.90
N GLU A 113 -10.24 -1.14 -26.28
CA GLU A 113 -10.69 -1.14 -27.68
C GLU A 113 -10.57 0.26 -28.32
N LEU A 114 -10.94 1.31 -27.58
CA LEU A 114 -10.81 2.70 -28.04
C LEU A 114 -9.35 3.10 -28.25
N CYS A 115 -8.46 2.75 -27.31
CA CYS A 115 -7.03 3.01 -27.41
C CYS A 115 -6.41 2.29 -28.62
N GLU A 116 -6.75 1.01 -28.83
CA GLU A 116 -6.29 0.23 -29.99
C GLU A 116 -6.75 0.86 -31.30
N ARG A 117 -8.04 1.20 -31.42
CA ARG A 117 -8.62 1.85 -32.61
C ARG A 117 -7.94 3.18 -32.94
N LEU A 118 -7.51 3.92 -31.93
CA LEU A 118 -6.84 5.22 -32.10
C LEU A 118 -5.31 5.11 -32.02
N SER A 119 -4.73 3.92 -31.95
CA SER A 119 -3.29 3.68 -31.84
C SER A 119 -2.63 4.46 -30.69
N VAL A 120 -3.30 4.47 -29.53
CA VAL A 120 -2.81 5.08 -28.29
C VAL A 120 -2.34 3.98 -27.35
N PRO A 121 -1.11 4.04 -26.80
CA PRO A 121 -0.66 3.08 -25.81
C PRO A 121 -1.58 3.08 -24.59
N CYS A 122 -1.99 1.89 -24.16
CA CYS A 122 -2.86 1.71 -23.00
C CYS A 122 -2.41 0.48 -22.22
N SER A 123 -2.26 0.63 -20.91
CA SER A 123 -2.01 -0.49 -20.00
C SER A 123 -3.03 -0.47 -18.86
N VAL A 124 -3.31 -1.66 -18.33
CA VAL A 124 -4.18 -1.80 -17.16
C VAL A 124 -3.38 -2.43 -16.06
N MET A 125 -3.43 -1.81 -14.89
CA MET A 125 -2.79 -2.35 -13.71
C MET A 125 -3.60 -3.52 -13.17
N SER A 126 -2.91 -4.63 -12.97
CA SER A 126 -3.49 -5.84 -12.42
C SER A 126 -2.67 -6.34 -11.24
N TYR A 127 -3.24 -7.28 -10.52
CA TYR A 127 -2.49 -8.14 -9.63
C TYR A 127 -1.58 -9.07 -10.44
N ASP A 128 -0.51 -9.56 -9.81
CA ASP A 128 0.51 -10.37 -10.48
C ASP A 128 -0.09 -11.70 -10.94
N ARG A 129 0.00 -11.97 -12.25
CA ARG A 129 -0.48 -13.21 -12.90
C ARG A 129 0.67 -14.05 -13.45
N ASN A 130 1.90 -13.74 -13.08
CA ASN A 130 3.07 -14.50 -13.51
C ASN A 130 2.89 -15.97 -13.18
N LEU A 131 3.15 -16.82 -14.17
CA LEU A 131 3.12 -18.26 -13.98
C LEU A 131 4.35 -18.70 -13.20
N PHE A 132 4.16 -19.71 -12.37
CA PHE A 132 5.20 -20.25 -11.53
C PHE A 132 5.03 -21.75 -11.35
N VAL A 133 6.13 -22.39 -10.92
CA VAL A 133 6.12 -23.83 -10.70
C VAL A 133 5.35 -24.12 -9.42
N ASN A 134 4.18 -24.74 -9.57
CA ASN A 134 3.44 -25.27 -8.44
C ASN A 134 4.02 -26.64 -8.05
N HIS A 135 4.66 -26.72 -6.89
CA HIS A 135 5.24 -27.97 -6.38
C HIS A 135 4.22 -28.84 -5.62
N ASN A 136 2.96 -28.42 -5.51
CA ASN A 136 1.88 -29.08 -4.75
C ASN A 136 2.23 -29.36 -3.29
N LYS A 137 3.16 -28.59 -2.73
CA LYS A 137 3.59 -28.64 -1.32
C LYS A 137 4.16 -27.28 -0.92
N LEU A 138 4.30 -27.08 0.38
CA LEU A 138 5.07 -25.98 0.94
C LEU A 138 6.56 -26.22 0.70
N MET A 139 7.24 -25.15 0.35
CA MET A 139 8.68 -25.05 0.12
C MET A 139 9.28 -24.16 1.18
N ASP A 140 10.48 -24.52 1.64
CA ASP A 140 11.22 -23.73 2.60
C ASP A 140 11.75 -22.46 1.93
N ILE A 141 11.47 -21.31 2.54
CA ILE A 141 12.02 -20.01 2.17
C ILE A 141 13.12 -19.68 3.18
N THR A 142 14.29 -19.33 2.68
CA THR A 142 15.52 -19.14 3.45
C THR A 142 15.91 -17.68 3.63
N VAL A 143 15.41 -16.80 2.76
CA VAL A 143 15.57 -15.35 2.87
C VAL A 143 14.64 -14.78 3.94
N PRO A 144 15.11 -13.85 4.79
CA PRO A 144 14.28 -13.21 5.79
C PRO A 144 13.06 -12.49 5.20
N ILE A 145 11.93 -12.58 5.90
CA ILE A 145 10.64 -12.02 5.48
C ILE A 145 10.12 -11.01 6.50
N VAL A 146 9.75 -9.82 6.02
CA VAL A 146 9.08 -8.79 6.83
C VAL A 146 7.64 -8.64 6.38
N PHE A 147 6.70 -8.84 7.31
CA PHE A 147 5.29 -8.55 7.08
C PHE A 147 4.94 -7.12 7.45
N VAL A 148 4.19 -6.47 6.55
CA VAL A 148 3.50 -5.21 6.83
C VAL A 148 2.00 -5.47 6.76
N CYS A 149 1.35 -5.45 7.93
CA CYS A 149 -0.07 -5.73 8.07
C CYS A 149 -0.78 -4.57 8.78
N GLY A 150 -2.08 -4.66 8.99
CA GLY A 150 -2.80 -3.61 9.70
C GLY A 150 -4.18 -4.00 10.17
N PHE A 151 -4.66 -3.26 11.16
CA PHE A 151 -5.98 -3.45 11.77
C PHE A 151 -7.12 -2.76 11.03
N THR A 152 -6.81 -1.99 9.99
CA THR A 152 -7.76 -1.37 9.05
C THR A 152 -7.12 -1.20 7.67
N GLU A 153 -7.94 -0.99 6.64
CA GLU A 153 -7.45 -0.74 5.29
C GLU A 153 -6.71 0.61 5.17
N MET A 154 -7.21 1.65 5.84
CA MET A 154 -6.70 3.03 5.84
C MET A 154 -5.48 3.29 6.75
N ALA A 155 -4.84 2.24 7.28
CA ALA A 155 -3.73 2.39 8.24
C ALA A 155 -2.36 2.69 7.60
N ASN A 156 -2.27 3.30 6.41
CA ASN A 156 -0.99 3.62 5.75
C ASN A 156 -0.04 2.41 5.50
N LYS A 157 -0.58 1.19 5.33
CA LYS A 157 0.24 -0.02 5.11
C LYS A 157 1.20 0.10 3.94
N PHE A 158 0.70 0.58 2.80
CA PHE A 158 1.51 0.73 1.60
C PHE A 158 2.61 1.80 1.77
N PHE A 159 2.35 2.86 2.53
CA PHE A 159 3.38 3.83 2.93
C PHE A 159 4.49 3.17 3.73
N THR A 160 4.15 2.35 4.74
CA THR A 160 5.13 1.58 5.52
C THR A 160 5.95 0.63 4.66
N GLN A 161 5.33 -0.04 3.68
CA GLN A 161 6.08 -0.88 2.73
C GLN A 161 7.11 -0.08 1.93
N LEU A 162 6.72 1.09 1.42
CA LEU A 162 7.62 1.98 0.68
C LEU A 162 8.73 2.56 1.57
N THR A 163 8.44 2.89 2.83
CA THR A 163 9.46 3.32 3.81
C THR A 163 10.53 2.26 4.01
N LEU A 164 10.14 0.99 4.21
CA LEU A 164 11.09 -0.11 4.36
C LEU A 164 11.92 -0.28 3.09
N ARG A 165 11.27 -0.26 1.92
CA ARG A 165 11.96 -0.37 0.63
C ARG A 165 13.00 0.72 0.44
N GLU A 166 12.62 1.97 0.66
CA GLU A 166 13.54 3.10 0.57
C GLU A 166 14.73 2.92 1.50
N TYR A 167 14.48 2.57 2.76
CA TYR A 167 15.53 2.37 3.75
C TYR A 167 16.51 1.27 3.34
N PHE A 168 16.03 0.04 3.13
CA PHE A 168 16.89 -1.10 2.82
C PHE A 168 17.61 -0.95 1.47
N THR A 169 16.98 -0.30 0.49
CA THR A 169 17.67 0.02 -0.78
C THR A 169 18.82 1.00 -0.55
N LYS A 170 18.64 2.03 0.30
CA LYS A 170 19.68 3.01 0.64
C LYS A 170 20.83 2.38 1.42
N GLU A 171 20.55 1.42 2.29
CA GLU A 171 21.57 0.63 3.01
C GLU A 171 22.26 -0.41 2.11
N GLY A 172 21.83 -0.57 0.86
CA GLY A 172 22.51 -1.40 -0.15
C GLY A 172 22.02 -2.85 -0.23
N TYR A 173 20.91 -3.20 0.42
CA TYR A 173 20.32 -4.53 0.33
C TYR A 173 19.60 -4.75 -1.01
N ASN A 174 19.72 -5.96 -1.56
CA ASN A 174 18.87 -6.43 -2.64
C ASN A 174 17.51 -6.84 -2.07
N ILE A 175 16.44 -6.13 -2.42
CA ILE A 175 15.11 -6.35 -1.85
C ILE A 175 14.08 -6.77 -2.89
N SER A 176 13.35 -7.83 -2.56
CA SER A 176 12.11 -8.19 -3.24
C SER A 176 10.92 -7.69 -2.44
N GLN A 177 9.83 -7.36 -3.11
CA GLN A 177 8.63 -6.87 -2.43
C GLN A 177 7.35 -7.31 -3.14
N ILE A 178 6.36 -7.71 -2.32
CA ILE A 178 4.99 -7.97 -2.72
C ILE A 178 4.11 -6.86 -2.11
N GLY A 179 3.60 -5.98 -2.96
CA GLY A 179 2.79 -4.83 -2.55
C GLY A 179 1.30 -5.11 -2.45
N THR A 180 0.62 -4.39 -1.55
CA THR A 180 -0.85 -4.52 -1.38
C THR A 180 -1.68 -3.85 -2.46
N LYS A 181 -1.07 -3.04 -3.34
CA LYS A 181 -1.75 -2.24 -4.37
C LYS A 181 -1.42 -2.77 -5.75
N LYS A 182 -2.34 -2.67 -6.72
CA LYS A 182 -2.08 -3.08 -8.10
C LYS A 182 -1.00 -2.22 -8.77
N TYR A 183 -0.94 -0.94 -8.41
CA TYR A 183 0.08 -0.02 -8.93
C TYR A 183 1.49 -0.23 -8.33
N SER A 184 1.70 -1.29 -7.55
CA SER A 184 3.02 -1.68 -7.01
C SER A 184 4.09 -1.78 -8.10
N GLU A 185 3.71 -2.28 -9.27
CA GLU A 185 4.62 -2.48 -10.40
C GLU A 185 5.17 -1.17 -10.97
N LEU A 186 4.49 -0.04 -10.77
CA LEU A 186 5.04 1.28 -11.11
C LEU A 186 6.30 1.62 -10.31
N PHE A 187 6.42 1.10 -9.08
CA PHE A 187 7.62 1.23 -8.25
C PHE A 187 8.65 0.12 -8.52
N GLY A 188 8.38 -0.76 -9.48
CA GLY A 188 9.28 -1.81 -9.88
C GLY A 188 9.33 -3.03 -8.96
N PHE A 189 8.27 -3.28 -8.21
CA PHE A 189 8.10 -4.49 -7.41
C PHE A 189 6.73 -5.11 -7.65
N LYS A 190 6.58 -6.39 -7.26
CA LYS A 190 5.40 -7.19 -7.60
C LYS A 190 4.16 -6.69 -6.87
N SER A 191 3.04 -6.66 -7.56
CA SER A 191 1.72 -6.51 -6.94
C SER A 191 1.33 -7.81 -6.22
N PHE A 192 0.28 -7.76 -5.40
CA PHE A 192 -0.23 -8.96 -4.73
C PHE A 192 -0.68 -10.00 -5.78
N PRO A 193 -0.47 -11.31 -5.58
CA PRO A 193 -0.78 -12.29 -6.62
C PRO A 193 -2.28 -12.43 -6.88
N ALA A 194 -2.66 -12.48 -8.16
CA ALA A 194 -4.04 -12.48 -8.61
C ALA A 194 -4.84 -13.71 -8.15
N PHE A 195 -4.20 -14.89 -8.09
CA PHE A 195 -4.83 -16.14 -7.67
C PHE A 195 -5.39 -16.09 -6.24
N MET A 196 -4.91 -15.16 -5.40
CA MET A 196 -5.44 -14.97 -4.05
C MET A 196 -6.89 -14.46 -4.07
N PHE A 197 -7.27 -13.74 -5.13
CA PHE A 197 -8.63 -13.22 -5.34
C PHE A 197 -9.53 -14.18 -6.13
N GLU A 198 -8.98 -15.27 -6.67
CA GLU A 198 -9.73 -16.23 -7.47
C GLU A 198 -10.52 -17.21 -6.58
N SER A 199 -11.53 -17.85 -7.18
CA SER A 199 -12.41 -18.82 -6.50
C SER A 199 -11.81 -20.23 -6.45
N ILE A 200 -10.55 -20.33 -6.00
CA ILE A 200 -9.85 -21.58 -5.70
C ILE A 200 -9.85 -21.86 -4.19
N SER A 201 -9.55 -23.10 -3.80
CA SER A 201 -9.60 -23.51 -2.39
C SER A 201 -8.53 -22.79 -1.54
N ASP A 202 -8.83 -22.56 -0.26
CA ASP A 202 -7.85 -21.94 0.65
C ASP A 202 -6.56 -22.77 0.77
N SER A 203 -6.66 -24.10 0.80
CA SER A 203 -5.51 -25.00 0.79
C SER A 203 -4.63 -24.82 -0.45
N GLU A 204 -5.26 -24.61 -1.61
CA GLU A 204 -4.54 -24.33 -2.85
C GLU A 204 -3.89 -22.95 -2.82
N LYS A 205 -4.60 -21.91 -2.33
CA LYS A 205 -4.01 -20.56 -2.14
C LYS A 205 -2.80 -20.59 -1.21
N ILE A 206 -2.84 -21.39 -0.14
CA ILE A 206 -1.73 -21.56 0.79
C ILE A 206 -0.47 -22.07 0.06
N ILE A 207 -0.63 -23.16 -0.70
CA ILE A 207 0.46 -23.78 -1.45
C ILE A 207 0.96 -22.85 -2.56
N LEU A 208 0.05 -22.20 -3.28
CA LEU A 208 0.37 -21.28 -4.36
C LEU A 208 1.12 -20.05 -3.85
N PHE A 209 0.69 -19.46 -2.73
CA PHE A 209 1.35 -18.29 -2.16
C PHE A 209 2.76 -18.61 -1.68
N ASN A 210 2.95 -19.75 -1.01
CA ASN A 210 4.28 -20.21 -0.63
C ASN A 210 5.19 -20.43 -1.85
N ASN A 211 4.72 -21.14 -2.88
CA ASN A 211 5.51 -21.41 -4.09
C ASN A 211 5.81 -20.12 -4.89
N TYR A 212 4.89 -19.15 -4.90
CA TYR A 212 5.10 -17.83 -5.49
C TYR A 212 6.24 -17.07 -4.78
N VAL A 213 6.25 -17.04 -3.44
CA VAL A 213 7.35 -16.43 -2.68
C VAL A 213 8.66 -17.18 -2.89
N LYS A 214 8.61 -18.52 -2.96
CA LYS A 214 9.78 -19.35 -3.26
C LYS A 214 10.39 -19.05 -4.64
N GLN A 215 9.55 -18.84 -5.64
CA GLN A 215 10.02 -18.44 -6.96
C GLN A 215 10.70 -17.07 -6.93
N ILE A 216 10.10 -16.09 -6.23
CA ILE A 216 10.71 -14.76 -6.04
C ILE A 216 12.11 -14.90 -5.41
N GLU A 217 12.25 -15.73 -4.37
CA GLU A 217 13.55 -16.00 -3.75
C GLU A 217 14.57 -16.55 -4.77
N ILE A 218 14.19 -17.52 -5.60
CA ILE A 218 15.09 -18.17 -6.56
C ILE A 218 15.49 -17.22 -7.69
N GLU A 219 14.53 -16.48 -8.24
CA GLU A 219 14.69 -15.64 -9.42
C GLU A 219 15.38 -14.31 -9.10
N GLU A 220 14.94 -13.64 -8.03
CA GLU A 220 15.41 -12.30 -7.67
C GLU A 220 16.61 -12.33 -6.70
N ARG A 221 16.87 -13.48 -6.05
CA ARG A 221 17.93 -13.70 -5.06
C ARG A 221 18.06 -12.54 -4.04
N PRO A 222 16.96 -12.16 -3.37
CA PRO A 222 16.96 -11.03 -2.45
C PRO A 222 17.70 -11.36 -1.14
N ASP A 223 18.20 -10.32 -0.48
CA ASP A 223 18.64 -10.36 0.92
C ASP A 223 17.46 -10.27 1.88
N LEU A 224 16.33 -9.69 1.43
CA LEU A 224 15.11 -9.50 2.21
C LEU A 224 13.87 -9.49 1.31
N ILE A 225 12.78 -10.13 1.76
CA ILE A 225 11.46 -10.05 1.13
C ILE A 225 10.49 -9.26 2.01
N ILE A 226 9.95 -8.16 1.49
CA ILE A 226 8.91 -7.37 2.15
C ILE A 226 7.54 -7.76 1.60
N ILE A 227 6.64 -8.22 2.46
CA ILE A 227 5.30 -8.67 2.06
C ILE A 227 4.23 -7.84 2.76
N GLY A 228 3.46 -7.10 1.97
CA GLY A 228 2.29 -6.39 2.45
C GLY A 228 1.07 -7.29 2.47
N ILE A 229 0.35 -7.31 3.59
CA ILE A 229 -0.87 -8.08 3.76
C ILE A 229 -2.08 -7.21 3.40
N PRO A 230 -2.82 -7.50 2.30
CA PRO A 230 -3.99 -6.72 1.92
C PRO A 230 -5.13 -6.83 2.94
N GLY A 231 -6.05 -5.88 2.91
CA GLY A 231 -7.20 -5.85 3.81
C GLY A 231 -6.84 -5.52 5.25
N SER A 232 -7.56 -6.12 6.19
CA SER A 232 -7.32 -6.01 7.64
C SER A 232 -7.11 -7.39 8.25
N VAL A 233 -6.30 -7.48 9.30
CA VAL A 233 -6.11 -8.72 10.08
C VAL A 233 -7.34 -9.14 10.88
N ILE A 234 -8.29 -8.24 11.10
CA ILE A 234 -9.58 -8.55 11.74
C ILE A 234 -10.69 -7.71 11.11
N PRO A 235 -11.96 -8.17 11.17
CA PRO A 235 -13.08 -7.31 10.83
C PRO A 235 -13.12 -6.10 11.75
N PHE A 236 -13.45 -4.94 11.19
CA PHE A 236 -13.66 -3.74 11.99
C PHE A 236 -15.00 -3.82 12.73
N ASN A 237 -16.05 -4.26 12.03
CA ASN A 237 -17.32 -4.69 12.61
C ASN A 237 -18.09 -5.58 11.61
N ASN A 238 -19.34 -5.95 11.94
CA ASN A 238 -20.17 -6.82 11.09
C ASN A 238 -20.53 -6.20 9.73
N ARG A 239 -20.50 -4.86 9.62
CA ARG A 239 -20.77 -4.13 8.38
C ARG A 239 -19.49 -3.99 7.54
N TYR A 240 -18.38 -3.63 8.17
CA TYR A 240 -17.07 -3.43 7.55
C TYR A 240 -16.13 -4.53 7.99
N ASN A 241 -16.22 -5.65 7.28
CA ASN A 241 -15.49 -6.84 7.63
C ASN A 241 -14.05 -6.87 7.10
N TYR A 242 -13.70 -6.04 6.10
CA TYR A 242 -12.36 -6.01 5.48
C TYR A 242 -11.84 -7.42 5.16
N HIS A 243 -12.71 -8.25 4.57
CA HIS A 243 -12.44 -9.65 4.22
C HIS A 243 -12.13 -10.56 5.43
N PHE A 244 -12.53 -10.16 6.64
CA PHE A 244 -12.46 -10.95 7.88
C PHE A 244 -11.05 -11.43 8.30
N GLY A 245 -10.00 -10.84 7.73
CA GLY A 245 -8.63 -11.33 7.90
C GLY A 245 -8.37 -12.65 7.20
N SER A 246 -9.09 -12.93 6.10
CA SER A 246 -8.90 -14.13 5.27
C SER A 246 -7.49 -14.21 4.68
N PHE A 247 -6.99 -13.12 4.10
CA PHE A 247 -5.62 -13.08 3.56
C PHE A 247 -4.58 -13.28 4.66
N ALA A 248 -4.74 -12.64 5.82
CA ALA A 248 -3.85 -12.87 6.95
C ALA A 248 -3.84 -14.35 7.37
N ASN A 249 -5.00 -15.02 7.37
CA ASN A 249 -5.11 -16.44 7.69
C ASN A 249 -4.44 -17.34 6.64
N ILE A 250 -4.66 -17.10 5.35
CA ILE A 250 -4.03 -17.90 4.29
C ILE A 250 -2.50 -17.75 4.37
N ILE A 251 -2.02 -16.50 4.46
CA ILE A 251 -0.58 -16.21 4.47
C ILE A 251 0.10 -16.78 5.71
N SER A 252 -0.54 -16.72 6.88
CA SER A 252 0.02 -17.28 8.11
C SER A 252 0.22 -18.79 8.07
N HIS A 253 -0.50 -19.51 7.22
CA HIS A 253 -0.31 -20.94 6.97
C HIS A 253 0.61 -21.23 5.77
N SER A 254 1.00 -20.19 5.02
CA SER A 254 1.81 -20.32 3.81
C SER A 254 3.30 -20.15 4.11
N ILE A 255 3.65 -19.11 4.88
CA ILE A 255 5.03 -18.71 5.16
C ILE A 255 5.11 -18.07 6.55
N GLU A 256 6.29 -18.13 7.16
CA GLU A 256 6.59 -17.46 8.43
C GLU A 256 7.32 -16.13 8.18
N ALA A 257 7.09 -15.15 9.04
CA ALA A 257 7.78 -13.86 8.98
C ALA A 257 8.77 -13.72 10.13
N ASP A 258 9.96 -13.20 9.82
CA ASP A 258 11.02 -12.90 10.78
C ASP A 258 10.76 -11.59 11.51
N ALA A 259 10.07 -10.64 10.88
CA ALA A 259 9.59 -9.44 11.56
C ALA A 259 8.22 -8.97 11.07
N ILE A 260 7.44 -8.35 11.96
CA ILE A 260 6.06 -7.94 11.69
C ILE A 260 5.81 -6.52 12.18
N ILE A 261 5.43 -5.65 11.25
CA ILE A 261 4.96 -4.30 11.51
C ILE A 261 3.44 -4.29 11.39
N ALA A 262 2.76 -3.88 12.47
CA ALA A 262 1.30 -3.81 12.50
C ALA A 262 0.82 -2.35 12.48
N ASN A 263 0.16 -1.97 11.39
CA ASN A 263 -0.33 -0.62 11.25
C ASN A 263 -1.68 -0.42 11.96
N ILE A 264 -1.82 0.72 12.63
CA ILE A 264 -3.01 1.11 13.39
C ILE A 264 -3.42 2.55 13.07
N LEU A 265 -4.68 2.87 13.34
CA LEU A 265 -5.19 4.24 13.22
C LEU A 265 -4.73 5.10 14.40
N TYR A 266 -4.76 6.42 14.21
CA TYR A 266 -4.71 7.39 15.29
C TYR A 266 -5.83 7.10 16.31
N GLY A 267 -5.47 7.08 17.59
CA GLY A 267 -6.41 6.84 18.67
C GLY A 267 -5.74 6.70 20.02
N ASP A 268 -6.55 6.55 21.06
CA ASP A 268 -6.09 6.32 22.42
C ASP A 268 -5.89 4.83 22.68
N TYR A 269 -4.63 4.44 22.84
CA TYR A 269 -4.24 3.07 23.14
C TYR A 269 -3.58 3.00 24.51
N ASN A 270 -4.13 2.17 25.38
CA ASN A 270 -3.49 1.78 26.63
C ASN A 270 -2.86 0.39 26.51
N GLN A 271 -2.13 -0.02 27.55
CA GLN A 271 -1.46 -1.32 27.60
C GLN A 271 -2.39 -2.49 27.24
N LYS A 272 -3.61 -2.51 27.81
CA LYS A 272 -4.59 -3.59 27.58
C LYS A 272 -5.00 -3.71 26.11
N ILE A 273 -5.17 -2.58 25.41
CA ILE A 273 -5.54 -2.59 23.99
C ILE A 273 -4.38 -3.12 23.14
N PHE A 274 -3.14 -2.72 23.42
CA PHE A 274 -1.98 -3.28 22.72
C PHE A 274 -1.80 -4.77 22.98
N ASP A 275 -1.95 -5.21 24.24
CA ASP A 275 -1.86 -6.62 24.60
C ASP A 275 -2.94 -7.44 23.89
N LEU A 276 -4.17 -6.93 23.83
CA LEU A 276 -5.25 -7.55 23.07
C LEU A 276 -4.88 -7.68 21.59
N LYS A 277 -4.39 -6.61 20.96
CA LYS A 277 -3.97 -6.63 19.55
C LYS A 277 -2.86 -7.64 19.29
N ARG A 278 -1.82 -7.68 20.14
CA ARG A 278 -0.74 -8.68 20.04
C ARG A 278 -1.25 -10.10 20.23
N ASN A 279 -2.12 -10.33 21.21
CA ASN A 279 -2.70 -11.65 21.47
C ASN A 279 -3.55 -12.13 20.30
N ILE A 280 -4.36 -11.26 19.68
CA ILE A 280 -5.10 -11.60 18.47
C ILE A 280 -4.14 -12.06 17.37
N MET A 281 -3.07 -11.30 17.11
CA MET A 281 -2.09 -11.63 16.08
C MET A 281 -1.37 -12.96 16.37
N LYS A 282 -0.93 -13.15 17.62
CA LYS A 282 -0.21 -14.33 18.06
C LYS A 282 -1.08 -15.58 18.03
N TYR A 283 -2.27 -15.54 18.63
CA TYR A 283 -3.09 -16.75 18.78
C TYR A 283 -3.91 -17.09 17.53
N LYS A 284 -4.21 -16.12 16.67
CA LYS A 284 -4.92 -16.37 15.41
C LYS A 284 -3.97 -16.73 14.26
N TYR A 285 -2.81 -16.09 14.21
CA TYR A 285 -1.90 -16.17 13.04
C TYR A 285 -0.50 -16.69 13.39
N GLY A 286 -0.17 -16.94 14.66
CA GLY A 286 1.21 -17.26 15.06
C GLY A 286 2.16 -16.05 14.98
N TRP A 287 1.62 -14.85 14.78
CA TRP A 287 2.40 -13.65 14.46
C TRP A 287 2.77 -12.84 15.71
N ASN A 288 4.06 -12.67 15.96
CA ASN A 288 4.58 -11.79 17.00
C ASN A 288 4.86 -10.40 16.42
N VAL A 289 4.05 -9.40 16.82
CA VAL A 289 4.20 -8.02 16.35
C VAL A 289 5.41 -7.36 17.02
N ASP A 290 6.34 -6.86 16.22
CA ASP A 290 7.58 -6.22 16.68
C ASP A 290 7.40 -4.74 16.97
N CYS A 291 6.63 -4.06 16.11
CA CYS A 291 6.24 -2.69 16.32
C CYS A 291 4.91 -2.35 15.68
N PHE A 292 4.35 -1.24 16.15
CA PHE A 292 3.17 -0.62 15.57
C PHE A 292 3.58 0.62 14.76
N SER A 293 2.94 0.82 13.61
CA SER A 293 3.01 2.08 12.87
C SER A 293 1.66 2.78 12.97
N MET A 294 1.61 3.95 13.61
CA MET A 294 0.38 4.73 13.75
C MET A 294 0.20 5.66 12.55
N SER A 295 -0.94 5.53 11.88
CA SER A 295 -1.38 6.48 10.85
C SER A 295 -1.95 7.74 11.49
N ASN A 296 -1.97 8.85 10.74
CA ASN A 296 -2.66 10.07 11.13
C ASN A 296 -4.18 10.00 10.90
N PHE A 297 -4.70 8.86 10.42
CA PHE A 297 -6.13 8.67 10.17
C PHE A 297 -6.82 8.14 11.41
N TYR A 298 -8.04 8.62 11.66
CA TYR A 298 -8.96 8.08 12.64
C TYR A 298 -10.34 7.92 12.03
N VAL A 299 -11.17 7.08 12.64
CA VAL A 299 -12.56 6.91 12.20
C VAL A 299 -13.37 8.13 12.63
N ASP A 300 -13.94 8.83 11.67
CA ASP A 300 -14.85 9.93 11.93
C ASP A 300 -16.24 9.38 12.23
N LEU A 301 -16.53 9.14 13.51
CA LEU A 301 -17.82 8.62 13.94
C LEU A 301 -18.96 9.61 13.63
N THR A 302 -18.69 10.91 13.54
CA THR A 302 -19.73 11.92 13.28
C THR A 302 -20.23 11.88 11.85
N SER A 303 -19.34 11.59 10.89
CA SER A 303 -19.71 11.39 9.48
C SER A 303 -20.11 9.93 9.19
N THR A 304 -19.53 8.96 9.90
CA THR A 304 -19.83 7.54 9.68
C THR A 304 -21.26 7.16 10.05
N LEU A 305 -21.80 7.71 11.14
CA LEU A 305 -23.14 7.35 11.65
C LEU A 305 -24.28 7.78 10.71
N PRO A 306 -24.30 9.00 10.14
CA PRO A 306 -25.33 9.44 9.20
C PRO A 306 -25.22 8.79 7.81
N ASP A 307 -24.02 8.71 7.24
CA ASP A 307 -23.83 8.22 5.86
C ASP A 307 -23.96 6.70 5.77
N GLY A 308 -23.72 6.00 6.88
CA GLY A 308 -23.64 4.54 6.86
C GLY A 308 -22.44 4.03 6.07
N GLU A 309 -21.42 4.84 5.83
CA GLU A 309 -20.13 4.44 5.26
C GLU A 309 -19.01 4.82 6.24
N LEU A 310 -17.97 3.99 6.35
CA LEU A 310 -16.84 4.29 7.23
C LEU A 310 -16.09 5.50 6.69
N GLN A 311 -16.20 6.63 7.40
CA GLN A 311 -15.52 7.86 7.06
C GLN A 311 -14.25 8.00 7.89
N PHE A 312 -13.20 8.52 7.27
CA PHE A 312 -11.91 8.74 7.91
C PHE A 312 -11.57 10.21 7.87
N SER A 313 -11.20 10.72 9.03
CA SER A 313 -10.63 12.05 9.19
C SER A 313 -9.17 11.90 9.61
N LYS A 314 -8.43 13.00 9.53
CA LYS A 314 -6.99 12.99 9.81
C LYS A 314 -6.60 14.04 10.83
N VAL A 315 -5.52 13.77 11.53
CA VAL A 315 -4.87 14.72 12.43
C VAL A 315 -3.58 15.27 11.80
N GLY A 316 -3.16 16.45 12.25
CA GLY A 316 -1.87 17.03 11.88
C GLY A 316 -0.71 16.20 12.46
N SER A 317 0.46 16.31 11.83
CA SER A 317 1.68 15.61 12.24
C SER A 317 2.05 15.88 13.71
N GLU A 318 1.95 17.13 14.17
CA GLU A 318 2.26 17.54 15.55
C GLU A 318 1.37 16.83 16.58
N LEU A 319 0.07 16.67 16.29
CA LEU A 319 -0.84 15.95 17.18
C LEU A 319 -0.54 14.45 17.21
N LEU A 320 -0.14 13.88 16.08
CA LEU A 320 0.25 12.48 16.00
C LEU A 320 1.55 12.21 16.77
N ASP A 321 2.55 13.08 16.66
CA ASP A 321 3.81 13.00 17.43
C ASP A 321 3.52 13.09 18.93
N GLY A 322 2.77 14.10 19.36
CA GLY A 322 2.37 14.24 20.77
C GLY A 322 1.56 13.04 21.28
N LYS A 323 0.71 12.44 20.44
CA LYS A 323 -0.03 11.22 20.79
C LYS A 323 0.92 10.06 21.04
N ILE A 324 1.86 9.80 20.14
CA ILE A 324 2.83 8.71 20.27
C ILE A 324 3.68 8.88 21.52
N GLU A 325 4.20 10.09 21.77
CA GLU A 325 4.97 10.37 22.99
C GLU A 325 4.16 10.11 24.26
N SER A 326 2.90 10.55 24.29
CA SER A 326 2.01 10.32 25.44
C SER A 326 1.70 8.83 25.63
N THR A 327 1.50 8.10 24.54
CA THR A 327 1.26 6.65 24.57
C THR A 327 2.48 5.92 25.11
N LEU A 328 3.67 6.21 24.59
CA LEU A 328 4.94 5.60 25.03
C LEU A 328 5.22 5.79 26.52
N LYS A 329 4.83 6.93 27.11
CA LYS A 329 4.93 7.17 28.57
C LYS A 329 3.97 6.31 29.40
N SER A 330 2.93 5.76 28.78
CA SER A 330 1.83 5.05 29.46
C SER A 330 1.81 3.53 29.24
N VAL A 331 2.71 3.03 28.38
CA VAL A 331 2.79 1.61 28.01
C VAL A 331 4.21 1.09 28.16
N ASN A 332 4.34 -0.21 28.41
CA ASN A 332 5.62 -0.89 28.58
C ASN A 332 5.83 -1.89 27.44
N ASN A 333 7.09 -2.01 26.97
CA ASN A 333 7.49 -2.97 25.93
C ASN A 333 6.62 -2.87 24.67
N ILE A 334 6.33 -1.65 24.23
CA ILE A 334 5.63 -1.35 22.98
C ILE A 334 6.52 -0.42 22.17
N ASN A 335 6.86 -0.86 20.97
CA ASN A 335 7.46 0.01 19.96
C ASN A 335 6.35 0.56 19.08
N ILE A 336 6.23 1.88 19.02
CA ILE A 336 5.25 2.56 18.17
C ILE A 336 5.87 3.77 17.49
N PHE A 337 5.62 3.86 16.19
CA PHE A 337 6.25 4.84 15.32
C PHE A 337 5.20 5.64 14.56
N ASN A 338 5.54 6.89 14.26
CA ASN A 338 4.70 7.77 13.44
C ASN A 338 4.95 7.43 11.98
N SER A 339 3.90 7.08 11.23
CA SER A 339 4.01 6.75 9.80
C SER A 339 4.42 7.93 8.89
N LEU A 340 4.37 9.17 9.38
CA LEU A 340 4.70 10.38 8.63
C LEU A 340 6.03 11.04 9.03
N ASN A 341 6.50 10.84 10.27
CA ASN A 341 7.72 11.46 10.80
C ASN A 341 8.98 10.67 10.37
N ASP A 342 9.92 11.34 9.73
CA ASP A 342 11.11 10.68 9.14
C ASP A 342 12.06 10.06 10.18
N THR A 343 12.22 10.70 11.34
CA THR A 343 13.02 10.13 12.44
C THR A 343 12.39 8.85 12.96
N HIS A 344 11.06 8.83 13.13
CA HIS A 344 10.34 7.61 13.55
C HIS A 344 10.40 6.53 12.47
N LYS A 345 10.25 6.88 11.18
CA LYS A 345 10.41 5.94 10.06
C LYS A 345 11.81 5.30 10.05
N PHE A 346 12.85 6.11 10.17
CA PHE A 346 14.24 5.62 10.24
C PHE A 346 14.44 4.68 11.43
N THR A 347 13.97 5.08 12.61
CA THR A 347 14.12 4.29 13.84
C THR A 347 13.38 2.95 13.75
N MET A 348 12.18 2.96 13.17
CA MET A 348 11.42 1.74 12.89
C MET A 348 12.19 0.79 11.96
N CYS A 349 12.72 1.30 10.85
CA CYS A 349 13.45 0.47 9.89
C CYS A 349 14.74 -0.09 10.49
N LYS A 350 15.50 0.75 11.22
CA LYS A 350 16.73 0.34 11.89
C LYS A 350 16.47 -0.76 12.93
N MET A 351 15.40 -0.63 13.71
CA MET A 351 14.99 -1.66 14.67
C MET A 351 14.68 -3.00 14.00
N ILE A 352 14.04 -2.98 12.83
CA ILE A 352 13.74 -4.19 12.05
C ILE A 352 15.04 -4.79 11.49
N GLU A 353 15.92 -3.97 10.92
CA GLU A 353 17.23 -4.41 10.44
C GLU A 353 18.06 -5.08 11.56
N ASP A 354 18.20 -4.43 12.71
CA ASP A 354 18.96 -4.96 13.84
C ASP A 354 18.40 -6.31 14.33
N LYS A 355 17.07 -6.46 14.33
CA LYS A 355 16.40 -7.73 14.63
C LYS A 355 16.79 -8.81 13.62
N LEU A 356 16.69 -8.52 12.32
CA LEU A 356 17.02 -9.49 11.27
C LEU A 356 18.49 -9.92 11.32
N LEU A 357 19.41 -8.97 11.54
CA LEU A 357 20.84 -9.24 11.69
C LEU A 357 21.15 -10.12 12.91
N SER A 358 20.37 -10.01 14.00
CA SER A 358 20.55 -10.84 15.20
C SER A 358 20.35 -12.34 14.95
N TYR A 359 19.54 -12.72 13.95
CA TYR A 359 19.37 -14.12 13.56
C TYR A 359 20.59 -14.67 12.82
N GLY A 360 21.29 -13.82 12.04
CA GLY A 360 22.51 -14.20 11.33
C GLY A 360 23.68 -14.46 12.27
N THR A 361 23.84 -13.65 13.31
CA THR A 361 24.92 -13.81 14.30
C THR A 361 24.72 -15.01 15.21
N THR A 362 23.47 -15.38 15.51
CA THR A 362 23.15 -16.52 16.37
C THR A 362 23.38 -17.88 15.68
N ARG A 363 23.42 -17.95 14.35
CA ARG A 363 23.69 -19.21 13.60
C ARG A 363 25.18 -19.53 13.44
N ILE A 364 26.09 -18.62 13.82
CA ILE A 364 27.55 -18.80 13.70
C ILE A 364 28.18 -19.25 15.04
N MET A 365 27.45 -19.14 16.15
CA MET A 365 27.80 -19.72 17.46
C MET A 365 27.11 -21.07 17.62
#